data_AF-A0A7C4GH04-F1
#
_entry.id   AF-A0A7C4GH04-F1
#
_cell.length_a   1.000
_cell.length_b   1.000
_cell.length_c   1.000
_cell.angle_alpha   90.00
_cell.angle_beta   90.00
_cell.angle_gamma   90.00
#
_symmetry.space_group_name_H-M   'P 1'
#
loop_
_entity.id
_entity.type
_entity.pdbx_description
1 polymer ?
#
loop_
_entity_poly.entity_id
_entity_poly.type
_entity_poly.pdbx_seq_one_letter_code
_entity_poly.pdbx_strand_id
1 'polypeptide(L)' 'MGRFVIVARRGGLVENWHRLHVAVTDADGRVVAAAGDPHLATFWRSAAKPFQALPLAQDGVLERFGL' A
#
# COMPACT_ATOMS: atom_id res chain seq x y z
N MET A 1 -20.74 0.31 -12.01
CA MET A 1 -19.34 0.10 -11.57
C MET A 1 -18.84 1.40 -10.95
N GLY A 2 -18.65 1.47 -9.64
CA GLY A 2 -18.32 2.74 -8.95
C GLY A 2 -16.94 3.26 -9.34
N ARG A 3 -16.84 4.56 -9.63
CA ARG A 3 -15.55 5.23 -9.88
C ARG A 3 -14.91 5.53 -8.52
N PHE A 4 -14.00 4.68 -8.06
CA PHE A 4 -13.23 4.89 -6.83
C PHE A 4 -12.15 5.94 -7.09
N VAL A 5 -12.41 7.17 -6.66
CA VAL A 5 -11.49 8.30 -6.80
C VAL A 5 -11.35 9.02 -5.48
N ILE A 6 -10.12 9.32 -5.11
CA ILE A 6 -9.80 10.26 -4.04
C ILE A 6 -9.29 11.56 -4.62
N VAL A 7 -9.71 12.68 -4.03
CA VAL A 7 -9.31 14.02 -4.44
C VAL A 7 -8.44 14.66 -3.37
N ALA A 8 -7.28 15.17 -3.77
CA ALA A 8 -6.45 16.01 -2.91
C ALA A 8 -6.78 17.47 -3.20
N ARG A 9 -7.10 18.24 -2.15
CA ARG A 9 -7.43 19.66 -2.26
C ARG A 9 -6.33 20.52 -1.64
N ARG A 10 -6.06 21.68 -2.23
CA ARG A 10 -5.21 22.74 -1.67
C ARG A 10 -5.90 24.08 -1.84
N GLY A 11 -6.06 24.83 -0.75
CA GLY A 11 -6.75 26.12 -0.79
C GLY A 11 -8.19 26.03 -1.30
N GLY A 12 -8.91 24.96 -0.99
CA GLY A 12 -10.30 24.74 -1.43
C GLY A 12 -10.46 24.22 -2.87
N LEU A 13 -9.43 24.36 -3.70
CA LEU A 13 -9.39 23.84 -5.07
C LEU A 13 -8.96 22.38 -5.10
N VAL A 14 -9.45 21.62 -6.08
CA VAL A 14 -8.97 20.26 -6.31
C VAL A 14 -7.66 20.31 -7.08
N GLU A 15 -6.59 19.86 -6.45
CA GLU A 15 -5.25 19.85 -7.03
C GLU A 15 -4.96 18.54 -7.75
N ASN A 16 -5.36 17.40 -7.17
CA ASN A 16 -5.12 16.08 -7.75
C ASN A 16 -6.34 15.17 -7.63
N TRP A 17 -6.48 14.27 -8.61
CA TRP A 17 -7.46 13.19 -8.63
C TRP A 17 -6.70 11.87 -8.79
N HIS A 18 -6.96 10.92 -7.90
CA HIS A 18 -6.31 9.61 -7.95
C HIS A 18 -7.36 8.53 -8.13
N ARG A 19 -7.25 7.76 -9.21
CA ARG A 19 -8.04 6.54 -9.40
C ARG A 19 -7.47 5.44 -8.52
N LEU A 20 -8.33 4.80 -7.75
CA LEU A 20 -7.95 3.77 -6.80
C LEU A 20 -8.29 2.37 -7.32
N HIS A 21 -7.42 1.44 -6.96
CA HIS A 21 -7.56 -0.01 -7.12
C HIS A 21 -7.25 -0.60 -5.73
N VAL A 22 -8.14 -1.43 -5.19
CA VAL A 22 -8.06 -1.94 -3.81
C VAL A 22 -8.33 -3.44 -3.80
N ALA A 23 -7.51 -4.16 -3.06
CA ALA A 23 -7.69 -5.57 -2.72
C ALA A 23 -7.56 -5.73 -1.20
N VAL A 24 -8.52 -6.43 -0.59
CA VAL A 24 -8.44 -6.92 0.80
C VAL A 24 -8.21 -8.42 0.72
N THR A 25 -7.18 -8.91 1.40
CA THR A 25 -6.82 -10.33 1.40
C THR A 25 -6.92 -10.94 2.80
N ASP A 26 -7.23 -12.23 2.86
CA ASP A 26 -7.00 -13.02 4.07
C ASP A 26 -5.51 -13.42 4.21
N ALA A 27 -5.16 -14.14 5.28
CA ALA A 27 -3.78 -14.58 5.53
C ALA A 27 -3.25 -15.60 4.50
N ASP A 28 -4.14 -16.29 3.79
CA ASP A 28 -3.79 -17.22 2.71
C ASP A 28 -3.63 -16.48 1.36
N GLY A 29 -3.87 -15.17 1.33
CA GLY A 29 -3.80 -14.33 0.14
C GLY A 29 -5.06 -14.35 -0.73
N ARG A 30 -6.17 -14.93 -0.27
CA ARG A 30 -7.44 -14.89 -1.01
C ARG A 30 -8.04 -13.50 -0.93
N VAL A 31 -8.47 -12.95 -2.07
CA VAL A 31 -9.16 -11.65 -2.11
C VAL A 31 -10.57 -11.81 -1.53
N VAL A 32 -10.84 -11.17 -0.39
CA VAL A 32 -12.13 -11.21 0.32
C VAL A 32 -13.01 -9.99 0.03
N ALA A 33 -12.42 -8.90 -0.47
CA ALA A 33 -13.12 -7.73 -0.99
C ALA A 33 -12.24 -6.96 -1.97
N ALA A 34 -12.85 -6.28 -2.94
CA ALA A 34 -12.12 -5.49 -3.94
C ALA A 34 -12.91 -4.29 -4.45
N ALA A 35 -12.17 -3.30 -4.95
CA ALA A 35 -12.70 -2.13 -5.65
C ALA A 35 -11.77 -1.76 -6.81
N GLY A 36 -12.32 -1.64 -8.03
CA GLY A 36 -11.52 -1.47 -9.24
C GLY A 36 -10.92 -2.81 -9.70
N ASP A 37 -9.65 -2.79 -10.12
CA ASP A 37 -8.91 -3.99 -10.55
C ASP A 37 -7.90 -4.42 -9.45
N PRO A 38 -8.19 -5.46 -8.65
CA PRO A 38 -7.31 -5.96 -7.59
C PRO A 38 -6.04 -6.66 -8.11
N HIS A 39 -5.95 -6.94 -9.41
CA HIS A 39 -4.82 -7.63 -10.03
C HIS A 39 -3.91 -6.68 -10.83
N LEU A 40 -4.16 -5.36 -10.74
CA LEU A 40 -3.33 -4.35 -11.40
C LEU A 40 -1.87 -4.44 -10.90
N ALA A 41 -0.95 -4.74 -11.81
CA ALA A 41 0.48 -4.69 -11.52
C ALA A 41 0.98 -3.23 -11.47
N THR A 42 1.70 -2.88 -10.40
CA THR A 42 2.31 -1.55 -10.22
C THR A 42 3.56 -1.63 -9.33
N PHE A 43 4.39 -0.59 -9.33
CA PHE A 43 5.56 -0.51 -8.46
C PHE A 43 5.14 -0.46 -6.98
N TRP A 44 5.83 -1.21 -6.13
CA TRP A 44 5.57 -1.23 -4.67
C TRP A 44 5.85 0.12 -3.99
N ARG A 45 6.79 0.91 -4.54
CA ARG A 45 7.25 2.19 -3.97
C ARG A 45 7.60 1.99 -2.48
N SER A 46 7.28 2.98 -1.64
CA SER A 46 7.52 2.91 -0.19
C SER A 46 6.82 1.75 0.53
N ALA A 47 5.86 1.05 -0.09
CA ALA A 47 5.25 -0.14 0.53
C ALA A 47 6.24 -1.32 0.61
N ALA A 48 7.37 -1.27 -0.10
CA ALA A 48 8.41 -2.29 -0.03
C ALA A 48 9.22 -2.29 1.29
N LYS A 49 9.08 -1.25 2.13
CA LYS A 49 9.89 -1.06 3.35
C LYS A 49 9.90 -2.26 4.30
N PRO A 50 8.79 -2.97 4.59
CA PRO A 50 8.84 -4.14 5.45
C PRO A 50 9.76 -5.24 4.90
N PHE A 51 9.75 -5.47 3.57
CA PHE A 51 10.64 -6.44 2.93
C PHE A 51 12.09 -5.98 2.93
N GLN A 52 12.34 -4.67 2.85
CA GLN A 52 13.68 -4.09 2.97
C GLN A 52 14.23 -4.19 4.40
N ALA A 53 13.36 -4.04 5.40
CA ALA A 53 13.75 -4.04 6.82
C ALA A 53 13.86 -5.45 7.41
N LEU A 54 13.06 -6.41 6.93
CA LEU A 54 12.98 -7.76 7.49
C LEU A 54 14.34 -8.46 7.61
N PRO A 55 15.25 -8.43 6.62
CA PRO A 55 16.56 -9.07 6.76
C PRO A 55 17.40 -8.45 7.87
N LEU A 56 17.32 -7.14 8.08
CA LEU A 56 18.05 -6.45 9.14
C LEU A 56 17.52 -6.84 10.52
N ALA A 57 16.20 -6.95 10.65
CA ALA A 57 15.58 -7.45 11.87
C ALA A 57 15.99 -8.89 12.16
N GLN A 58 16.04 -9.75 11.14
CA GLN A 58 16.48 -11.15 11.29
C GLN A 58 17.96 -11.28 11.65
N ASP A 59 18.79 -10.32 11.23
CA ASP A 59 20.24 -10.30 11.48
C ASP A 59 20.63 -9.65 12.82
N GLY A 60 19.65 -9.37 13.69
CA GLY A 60 19.92 -8.85 15.04
C GLY A 60 20.21 -7.34 15.10
N VAL A 61 19.94 -6.60 14.02
CA VAL A 61 20.23 -5.14 13.96
C VAL A 61 19.38 -4.38 14.97
N LEU A 62 18.13 -4.79 15.19
CA LEU A 62 17.24 -4.10 16.12
C LEU A 62 17.77 -4.21 17.56
N GLU A 63 18.18 -5.41 17.97
CA GLU A 63 18.76 -5.70 19.29
C GLU A 63 20.07 -4.95 19.48
N ARG A 64 20.93 -4.93 18.45
CA ARG A 64 22.21 -4.23 18.49
C ARG A 64 22.05 -2.73 18.76
N PHE A 65 21.00 -2.12 18.23
CA PHE A 65 20.74 -0.68 18.37
C PHE A 65 19.64 -0.32 19.38
N GLY A 66 19.00 -1.31 20.01
CA GLY A 66 17.92 -1.10 20.98
C GLY A 66 16.64 -0.50 20.37
N LEU A 67 16.29 -0.91 19.15
CA LEU A 67 15.10 -0.47 18.41
C LEU A 67 13.88 -1.37 18.64
#